data_AF-A0A2M8P589-F1
#
_entry.id   AF-A0A2M8P589-F1
#
_cell.length_a   1.000
_cell.length_b   1.000
_cell.length_c   1.000
_cell.angle_alpha   90.00
_cell.angle_beta   90.00
_cell.angle_gamma   90.00
#
_symmetry.space_group_name_H-M   'P 1'
#
loop_
_entity.id
_entity.type
_entity.pdbx_description
1 polymer ?
#
loop_
_entity_poly.entity_id
_entity_poly.type
_entity_poly.pdbx_seq_one_letter_code
_entity_poly.pdbx_strand_id
1 'polypeptide(L)'
;MRLDDDKTASTQPNRPLPKRPEDGFSAWQATLGYINIHHSPDVLLQVEAYPYSKGVAWAASLTWGAHREAIEDYPSLPSVLRELWLIVERNHAIFRSPIDAMRRPYGYHDHEWFDEATLDILLRLIHTTHDVFGGDWRILWAYQPSEMPDVRVQMRLLAIHMTYRVSSHGASLLDAGRDLFRNAAPVYQTYLESLK
;
A
#
# COMPACT_ATOMS: atom_id res chain seq x y z
N MET A 1 45.35 -35.81 -36.19
CA MET A 1 45.11 -36.02 -34.75
C MET A 1 44.43 -34.76 -34.23
N ARG A 2 43.14 -34.90 -33.88
CA ARG A 2 42.27 -34.01 -33.06
C ARG A 2 42.99 -33.62 -31.75
N LEU A 3 42.71 -32.54 -31.00
CA LEU A 3 41.54 -31.66 -30.74
C LEU A 3 42.08 -30.24 -30.41
N ASP A 4 41.47 -29.17 -30.91
CA ASP A 4 40.46 -28.33 -30.24
C ASP A 4 40.88 -27.84 -28.84
N ASP A 5 41.22 -26.55 -28.74
CA ASP A 5 41.23 -25.78 -27.50
C ASP A 5 40.58 -24.41 -27.78
N ASP A 6 39.34 -24.47 -28.28
CA ASP A 6 38.45 -23.31 -28.33
C ASP A 6 37.94 -23.07 -26.90
N LYS A 7 38.65 -22.22 -26.16
CA LYS A 7 38.19 -21.70 -24.87
C LYS A 7 36.90 -20.93 -25.12
N THR A 8 35.77 -21.62 -24.97
CA THR A 8 34.46 -20.98 -24.82
C THR A 8 34.53 -20.08 -23.59
N ALA A 9 34.85 -18.81 -23.80
CA ALA A 9 34.64 -17.75 -22.84
C ALA A 9 33.12 -17.73 -22.59
N SER A 10 32.68 -18.38 -21.50
CA SER A 10 31.29 -18.30 -21.10
C SER A 10 31.06 -16.86 -20.63
N THR A 11 30.53 -16.03 -21.52
CA THR A 11 29.96 -14.74 -21.14
C THR A 11 28.80 -15.04 -20.20
N GLN A 12 29.08 -15.11 -18.89
CA GLN A 12 28.02 -15.19 -17.90
C GLN A 12 27.26 -13.87 -18.00
N PRO A 13 25.96 -13.89 -18.31
CA PRO A 13 25.18 -12.67 -18.30
C PRO A 13 25.19 -12.15 -16.87
N ASN A 14 25.97 -11.09 -16.63
CA ASN A 14 25.96 -10.34 -15.39
C ASN A 14 24.62 -9.61 -15.32
N ARG A 15 23.56 -10.34 -14.93
CA ARG A 15 22.23 -9.73 -14.76
C ARG A 15 22.37 -8.73 -13.62
N PRO A 16 22.14 -7.44 -13.86
CA PRO A 16 22.22 -6.45 -12.79
C PRO A 16 21.27 -6.87 -11.67
N LEU A 17 21.75 -6.79 -10.43
CA LEU A 17 20.92 -7.04 -9.26
C LEU A 17 19.70 -6.11 -9.31
N PRO A 18 18.51 -6.61 -8.92
CA PRO A 18 17.32 -5.77 -8.87
C PRO A 18 17.59 -4.55 -7.99
N LYS A 19 17.38 -3.34 -8.54
CA LYS A 19 17.49 -2.10 -7.78
C LYS A 19 16.46 -2.14 -6.65
N ARG A 20 16.87 -1.71 -5.44
CA ARG A 20 15.94 -1.50 -4.33
C ARG A 20 14.86 -0.47 -4.77
N PRO A 21 13.58 -0.70 -4.45
CA PRO A 21 12.52 0.26 -4.73
C PRO A 21 12.79 1.63 -4.09
N GLU A 22 12.32 2.69 -4.75
CA GLU A 22 12.70 4.07 -4.42
C GLU A 22 12.11 4.54 -3.09
N ASP A 23 10.89 4.11 -2.78
CA ASP A 23 10.19 4.41 -1.55
C ASP A 23 9.62 3.13 -0.89
N GLY A 24 9.19 3.28 0.37
CA GLY A 24 8.66 2.18 1.19
C GLY A 24 7.36 1.57 0.64
N PHE A 25 6.47 2.36 0.03
CA PHE A 25 5.25 1.84 -0.58
C PHE A 25 5.52 1.08 -1.88
N SER A 26 6.43 1.58 -2.72
CA SER A 26 6.95 0.87 -3.89
C SER A 26 7.60 -0.47 -3.50
N ALA A 27 8.26 -0.53 -2.34
CA ALA A 27 8.78 -1.78 -1.78
C ALA A 27 7.67 -2.75 -1.34
N TRP A 28 6.59 -2.24 -0.76
CA TRP A 28 5.38 -3.02 -0.50
C TRP A 28 4.80 -3.57 -1.79
N GLN A 29 4.63 -2.75 -2.83
CA GLN A 29 4.12 -3.19 -4.13
C GLN A 29 4.97 -4.28 -4.75
N ALA A 30 6.31 -4.13 -4.74
CA ALA A 30 7.25 -5.12 -5.24
C ALA A 30 7.18 -6.44 -4.44
N THR A 31 7.01 -6.35 -3.12
CA THR A 31 6.87 -7.50 -2.23
C THR A 31 5.55 -8.24 -2.48
N LEU A 32 4.43 -7.52 -2.60
CA LEU A 32 3.15 -8.13 -2.93
C LEU A 32 3.19 -8.76 -4.32
N GLY A 33 3.83 -8.13 -5.30
CA GLY A 33 4.05 -8.74 -6.62
C GLY A 33 4.83 -10.06 -6.52
N TYR A 34 5.83 -10.14 -5.65
CA TYR A 34 6.56 -11.37 -5.38
C TYR A 34 5.67 -12.44 -4.74
N ILE A 35 4.89 -12.07 -3.71
CA ILE A 35 3.94 -12.99 -3.06
C ILE A 35 2.91 -13.51 -4.07
N ASN A 36 2.38 -12.64 -4.92
CA ASN A 36 1.43 -12.97 -5.97
C ASN A 36 1.96 -14.07 -6.91
N ILE A 37 3.22 -13.95 -7.33
CA ILE A 37 3.85 -14.88 -8.28
C ILE A 37 4.28 -16.19 -7.61
N HIS A 38 4.82 -16.11 -6.39
CA HIS A 38 5.53 -17.24 -5.77
C HIS A 38 4.79 -17.95 -4.65
N HIS A 39 3.70 -17.36 -4.14
CA HIS A 39 2.96 -17.87 -2.99
C HIS A 39 1.46 -17.97 -3.26
N SER A 40 0.78 -16.84 -3.50
CA SER A 40 -0.67 -16.83 -3.70
C SER A 40 -1.19 -15.60 -4.45
N PRO A 41 -2.06 -15.77 -5.48
CA PRO A 41 -2.56 -14.67 -6.30
C PRO A 41 -3.62 -13.78 -5.63
N ASP A 42 -4.11 -14.19 -4.45
CA ASP A 42 -5.08 -13.45 -3.63
C ASP A 42 -4.41 -12.48 -2.65
N VAL A 43 -3.12 -12.19 -2.82
CA VAL A 43 -2.40 -11.30 -1.92
C VAL A 43 -3.00 -9.89 -1.94
N LEU A 44 -3.31 -9.37 -0.75
CA LEU A 44 -3.97 -8.09 -0.57
C LEU A 44 -3.37 -7.35 0.62
N LEU A 45 -2.91 -6.11 0.39
CA LEU A 45 -2.56 -5.17 1.45
C LEU A 45 -3.73 -4.21 1.61
N GLN A 46 -4.29 -4.13 2.81
CA GLN A 46 -5.31 -3.17 3.18
C GLN A 46 -4.77 -2.22 4.25
N VAL A 47 -5.05 -0.93 4.11
CA VAL A 47 -4.72 0.09 5.11
C VAL A 47 -5.91 0.99 5.33
N GLU A 48 -6.05 1.43 6.57
CA GLU A 48 -7.19 2.20 7.02
C GLU A 48 -6.73 3.36 7.89
N ALA A 49 -7.32 4.54 7.68
CA ALA A 49 -7.25 5.69 8.55
C ALA A 49 -8.62 5.94 9.18
N TYR A 50 -8.64 6.26 10.47
CA TYR A 50 -9.86 6.53 11.23
C TYR A 50 -9.63 7.49 12.40
N PRO A 51 -10.67 8.17 12.91
CA PRO A 51 -10.60 9.03 14.09
C PRO A 51 -10.12 8.29 15.32
N TYR A 52 -9.21 8.91 16.07
CA TYR A 52 -8.75 8.37 17.34
C TYR A 52 -8.43 9.49 18.32
N SER A 53 -9.21 9.58 19.41
CA SER A 53 -9.15 10.50 20.57
C SER A 53 -8.68 11.96 20.37
N LYS A 54 -7.51 12.20 19.77
CA LYS A 54 -6.89 13.51 19.49
C LYS A 54 -6.32 13.63 18.06
N GLY A 55 -6.76 12.80 17.12
CA GLY A 55 -6.29 12.85 15.74
C GLY A 55 -6.76 11.65 14.93
N VAL A 56 -5.81 11.07 14.19
CA VAL A 56 -6.05 9.96 13.25
C VAL A 56 -5.15 8.79 13.66
N ALA A 57 -5.74 7.61 13.74
CA ALA A 57 -5.02 6.36 13.88
C ALA A 57 -5.05 5.58 12.57
N TRP A 58 -4.08 4.68 12.44
CA TRP A 58 -3.87 3.85 11.27
C TRP A 58 -3.92 2.37 11.64
N ALA A 59 -4.57 1.59 10.79
CA ALA A 59 -4.54 0.13 10.81
C ALA A 59 -4.08 -0.40 9.46
N ALA A 60 -3.49 -1.59 9.46
CA ALA A 60 -3.05 -2.25 8.24
C ALA A 60 -3.17 -3.77 8.38
N SER A 61 -3.45 -4.45 7.27
CA SER A 61 -3.43 -5.91 7.20
C SER A 61 -2.91 -6.41 5.87
N LEU A 62 -2.21 -7.53 5.90
CA LEU A 62 -1.77 -8.28 4.73
C LEU A 62 -2.40 -9.67 4.76
N THR A 63 -3.04 -10.08 3.66
CA THR A 63 -3.61 -11.42 3.49
C THR A 63 -3.04 -12.09 2.25
N TRP A 64 -2.79 -13.41 2.30
CA TRP A 64 -2.46 -14.25 1.14
C TRP A 64 -2.71 -15.73 1.49
N GLY A 65 -3.47 -16.44 0.65
CA GLY A 65 -3.89 -17.80 0.92
C GLY A 65 -4.61 -17.91 2.27
N ALA A 66 -4.12 -18.77 3.16
CA ALA A 66 -4.66 -18.93 4.52
C ALA A 66 -4.02 -17.98 5.56
N HIS A 67 -3.09 -17.12 5.15
CA HIS A 67 -2.34 -16.24 6.04
C HIS A 67 -2.98 -14.87 6.14
N ARG A 68 -2.99 -14.32 7.36
CA ARG A 68 -3.43 -12.96 7.65
C ARG A 68 -2.60 -12.40 8.80
N GLU A 69 -1.99 -11.25 8.56
CA GLU A 69 -1.35 -10.43 9.60
C GLU A 69 -2.05 -9.07 9.63
N ALA A 70 -2.28 -8.53 10.82
CA ALA A 70 -2.98 -7.27 11.00
C ALA A 70 -2.49 -6.52 12.24
N ILE A 71 -2.54 -5.20 12.17
CA ILE A 71 -2.22 -4.28 13.26
C ILE A 71 -3.13 -3.06 13.22
N GLU A 72 -3.28 -2.39 14.35
CA GLU A 72 -4.20 -1.28 14.56
C GLU A 72 -3.61 -0.25 15.53
N ASP A 73 -4.23 0.94 15.57
CA ASP A 73 -3.95 2.04 16.49
C ASP A 73 -2.53 2.63 16.39
N TYR A 74 -1.96 2.65 15.19
CA TYR A 74 -0.67 3.29 14.93
C TYR A 74 -0.80 4.80 14.63
N PRO A 75 0.15 5.63 15.09
CA PRO A 75 0.04 7.09 14.99
C PRO A 75 0.34 7.66 13.61
N SER A 76 0.96 6.89 12.71
CA SER A 76 1.32 7.37 11.37
C SER A 76 1.31 6.27 10.32
N LEU A 77 1.04 6.65 9.08
CA LEU A 77 1.06 5.75 7.92
C LEU A 77 2.44 5.06 7.71
N PRO A 78 3.59 5.74 7.80
CA PRO A 78 4.88 5.07 7.77
C PRO A 78 5.05 4.02 8.88
N SER A 79 4.63 4.35 10.11
CA SER A 79 4.77 3.45 11.25
C SER A 79 3.94 2.19 11.09
N VAL A 80 2.68 2.29 10.67
CA VAL A 80 1.81 1.11 10.48
C VAL A 80 2.38 0.19 9.39
N LEU A 81 2.83 0.75 8.26
CA LEU A 81 3.37 -0.08 7.18
C LEU A 81 4.69 -0.75 7.55
N ARG A 82 5.56 -0.08 8.32
CA ARG A 82 6.80 -0.67 8.84
C ARG A 82 6.53 -1.82 9.79
N GLU A 83 5.64 -1.59 10.76
CA GLU A 83 5.39 -2.54 11.84
C GLU A 83 4.62 -3.77 11.34
N LEU A 84 3.73 -3.59 10.36
CA LEU A 84 3.10 -4.71 9.66
C LEU A 84 4.16 -5.60 8.99
N TRP A 85 5.16 -5.00 8.33
CA TRP A 85 6.23 -5.77 7.70
C TRP A 85 7.05 -6.56 8.72
N LEU A 86 7.41 -5.95 9.85
CA LEU A 86 8.18 -6.64 10.89
C LEU A 86 7.46 -7.89 11.41
N ILE A 87 6.13 -7.84 11.54
CA ILE A 87 5.32 -9.01 11.93
C ILE A 87 5.32 -10.06 10.84
N VAL A 88 5.10 -9.66 9.58
CA VAL A 88 5.11 -10.57 8.43
C VAL A 88 6.46 -11.29 8.29
N GLU A 89 7.56 -10.55 8.34
CA GLU A 89 8.92 -11.10 8.21
C GLU A 89 9.28 -12.04 9.36
N ARG A 90 8.84 -11.73 10.57
CA ARG A 90 9.07 -12.59 11.74
C ARG A 90 8.33 -13.91 11.61
N ASN A 91 7.10 -13.90 11.08
CA ASN A 91 6.23 -15.06 11.07
C ASN A 91 6.38 -15.91 9.79
N HIS A 92 6.85 -15.33 8.68
CA HIS A 92 6.78 -15.96 7.36
C HIS A 92 8.08 -15.81 6.56
N ALA A 93 8.56 -16.94 6.02
CA ALA A 93 9.68 -16.95 5.08
C ALA A 93 9.21 -16.56 3.66
N ILE A 94 9.03 -15.25 3.42
CA ILE A 94 8.50 -14.74 2.14
C ILE A 94 9.48 -14.95 0.97
N PHE A 95 10.75 -14.61 1.15
CA PHE A 95 11.71 -14.59 0.04
C PHE A 95 12.52 -15.88 -0.03
N ARG A 96 12.64 -16.45 -1.24
CA ARG A 96 13.40 -17.69 -1.48
C ARG A 96 14.92 -17.46 -1.56
N SER A 97 15.35 -16.22 -1.79
CA SER A 97 16.77 -15.87 -1.91
C SER A 97 17.08 -14.48 -1.32
N PRO A 98 18.36 -14.20 -0.99
CA PRO A 98 18.81 -12.87 -0.60
C PRO A 98 18.60 -11.79 -1.68
N ILE A 99 18.63 -12.17 -2.97
CA ILE A 99 18.38 -11.27 -4.08
C ILE A 99 16.89 -10.89 -4.13
N ASP A 100 16.00 -11.84 -3.84
CA ASP A 100 14.57 -11.57 -3.78
C ASP A 100 14.23 -10.61 -2.65
N ALA A 101 14.89 -10.82 -1.51
CA ALA A 101 14.81 -10.01 -0.30
C ALA A 101 15.20 -8.53 -0.48
N MET A 102 15.80 -8.13 -1.60
CA MET A 102 16.01 -6.71 -1.91
C MET A 102 14.71 -5.90 -2.08
N ARG A 103 13.56 -6.59 -2.20
CA ARG A 103 12.23 -5.98 -2.34
C ARG A 103 11.56 -5.61 -1.01
N ARG A 104 12.14 -6.03 0.12
CA ARG A 104 11.55 -5.86 1.46
C ARG A 104 11.18 -4.39 1.73
N PRO A 105 9.97 -4.11 2.24
CA PRO A 105 9.58 -2.78 2.70
C PRO A 105 10.19 -2.48 4.08
N TYR A 106 11.53 -2.49 4.14
CA TYR A 106 12.31 -2.29 5.36
C TYR A 106 13.45 -1.31 5.14
N GLY A 107 13.82 -0.58 6.19
CA GLY A 107 14.97 0.32 6.19
C GLY A 107 14.74 1.63 5.45
N TYR A 108 13.50 2.10 5.37
CA TYR A 108 13.10 3.41 4.85
C TYR A 108 12.82 4.36 6.03
N HIS A 109 13.41 5.55 5.99
CA HIS A 109 13.10 6.65 6.91
C HIS A 109 11.66 7.13 6.70
N ASP A 110 11.05 7.77 7.71
CA ASP A 110 9.63 8.16 7.66
C ASP A 110 9.24 8.99 6.41
N HIS A 111 10.14 9.84 5.92
CA HIS A 111 9.92 10.68 4.73
C HIS A 111 10.17 9.94 3.39
N GLU A 112 10.65 8.70 3.42
CA GLU A 112 10.95 7.87 2.25
C GLU A 112 9.86 6.82 2.00
N TRP A 113 8.73 6.87 2.72
CA TRP A 113 7.66 5.86 2.56
C TRP A 113 6.74 6.12 1.37
N PHE A 114 6.60 7.38 0.98
CA PHE A 114 5.73 7.83 -0.11
C PHE A 114 6.38 9.00 -0.81
N ASP A 115 6.09 9.17 -2.09
CA ASP A 115 6.37 10.42 -2.78
C ASP A 115 5.49 11.56 -2.25
N GLU A 116 5.94 12.80 -2.45
CA GLU A 116 5.29 14.01 -1.94
C GLU A 116 3.86 14.17 -2.45
N ALA A 117 3.59 13.83 -3.72
CA ALA A 117 2.27 14.01 -4.32
C ALA A 117 1.25 13.01 -3.75
N THR A 118 1.66 11.76 -3.54
CA THR A 118 0.84 10.75 -2.87
C THR A 118 0.54 11.14 -1.43
N LEU A 119 1.55 11.63 -0.70
CA LEU A 119 1.35 12.06 0.68
C LEU A 119 0.40 13.28 0.79
N ASP A 120 0.58 14.28 -0.07
CA ASP A 120 -0.26 15.49 -0.10
C ASP A 120 -1.74 15.13 -0.32
N ILE A 121 -2.07 14.27 -1.29
CA ILE A 121 -3.48 13.92 -1.54
C ILE A 121 -4.09 13.12 -0.39
N LEU A 122 -3.34 12.20 0.23
CA LEU A 122 -3.82 11.41 1.37
C LEU A 122 -4.09 12.31 2.58
N LEU A 123 -3.16 13.22 2.90
CA LEU A 123 -3.31 14.14 4.02
C LEU A 123 -4.50 15.09 3.80
N ARG A 124 -4.65 15.65 2.59
CA ARG A 124 -5.80 16.50 2.25
C ARG A 124 -7.12 15.76 2.41
N LEU A 125 -7.20 14.53 1.91
CA LEU A 125 -8.39 13.71 2.03
C LEU A 125 -8.73 13.44 3.50
N ILE A 126 -7.74 13.04 4.29
CA ILE A 126 -7.91 12.72 5.72
C ILE A 126 -8.33 13.95 6.51
N HIS A 127 -7.62 15.07 6.40
CA HIS A 127 -7.95 16.28 7.15
C HIS A 127 -9.32 16.83 6.77
N THR A 128 -9.64 16.88 5.47
CA THR A 128 -10.95 17.34 5.01
C THR A 128 -12.06 16.44 5.55
N THR A 129 -11.87 15.12 5.51
CA THR A 129 -12.84 14.15 6.02
C THR A 129 -13.03 14.30 7.53
N HIS A 130 -11.92 14.49 8.26
CA HIS A 130 -11.93 14.70 9.70
C HIS A 130 -12.64 15.97 10.11
N ASP A 131 -12.37 17.08 9.42
CA ASP A 131 -13.01 18.36 9.70
C ASP A 131 -14.52 18.34 9.39
N VAL A 132 -14.93 17.60 8.34
CA VAL A 132 -16.34 17.50 7.95
C VAL A 132 -17.11 16.55 8.87
N PHE A 133 -16.68 15.30 9.04
CA PHE A 133 -17.45 14.27 9.75
C PHE A 133 -17.09 14.10 11.23
N GLY A 134 -15.98 14.67 11.69
CA GLY A 134 -15.51 14.53 13.07
C GLY A 134 -15.09 13.09 13.41
N GLY A 135 -15.84 12.45 14.30
CA GLY A 135 -15.46 11.18 14.94
C GLY A 135 -15.94 9.89 14.27
N ASP A 136 -16.74 9.97 13.20
CA ASP A 136 -17.36 8.80 12.57
C ASP A 136 -17.07 8.74 11.06
N TRP A 137 -15.83 8.39 10.72
CA TRP A 137 -15.41 8.11 9.35
C TRP A 137 -14.26 7.10 9.30
N ARG A 138 -14.08 6.50 8.13
CA ARG A 138 -12.98 5.59 7.80
C ARG A 138 -12.59 5.85 6.35
N ILE A 139 -11.30 5.99 6.09
CA ILE A 139 -10.74 5.94 4.73
C ILE A 139 -9.91 4.68 4.65
N LEU A 140 -10.29 3.78 3.75
CA LEU A 140 -9.55 2.55 3.50
C LEU A 140 -9.01 2.57 2.08
N TRP A 141 -7.83 1.98 1.91
CA TRP A 141 -7.36 1.57 0.60
C TRP A 141 -6.93 0.12 0.63
N ALA A 142 -7.03 -0.53 -0.52
CA ALA A 142 -6.52 -1.87 -0.75
C ALA A 142 -5.64 -1.88 -2.01
N TYR A 143 -4.47 -2.50 -1.91
CA TYR A 143 -3.60 -2.78 -3.04
C TYR A 143 -3.51 -4.27 -3.30
N GLN A 144 -3.79 -4.66 -4.54
CA GLN A 144 -3.63 -6.01 -5.05
C GLN A 144 -2.83 -5.96 -6.37
N PRO A 145 -1.74 -6.75 -6.52
CA PRO A 145 -1.07 -6.90 -7.79
C PRO A 145 -2.04 -7.38 -8.87
N SER A 146 -2.11 -6.66 -9.99
CA SER A 146 -3.01 -6.99 -11.10
C SER A 146 -2.37 -6.61 -12.44
N GLU A 147 -2.65 -7.40 -13.47
CA GLU A 147 -2.29 -7.09 -14.85
C GLU A 147 -3.09 -5.92 -15.40
N MET A 148 -4.32 -5.73 -14.91
CA MET A 148 -5.16 -4.57 -15.22
C MET A 148 -4.80 -3.43 -14.26
N PRO A 149 -4.11 -2.36 -14.71
CA PRO A 149 -3.60 -1.33 -13.80
C PRO A 149 -4.72 -0.66 -13.00
N ASP A 150 -5.84 -0.31 -13.65
CA ASP A 150 -6.91 0.51 -13.07
C ASP A 150 -7.65 -0.11 -11.88
N VAL A 151 -7.40 -1.39 -11.59
CA VAL A 151 -8.00 -2.10 -10.44
C VAL A 151 -7.00 -2.42 -9.33
N ARG A 152 -5.73 -2.02 -9.47
CA ARG A 152 -4.65 -2.35 -8.51
C ARG A 152 -4.89 -1.71 -7.17
N VAL A 153 -5.32 -0.44 -7.16
CA VAL A 153 -5.67 0.27 -5.95
C VAL A 153 -7.15 0.53 -5.93
N GLN A 154 -7.81 0.18 -4.83
CA GLN A 154 -9.18 0.57 -4.53
C GLN A 154 -9.16 1.43 -3.27
N MET A 155 -9.90 2.53 -3.27
CA MET A 155 -10.08 3.34 -2.07
C MET A 155 -11.56 3.53 -1.77
N ARG A 156 -11.89 3.63 -0.48
CA ARG A 156 -13.24 3.93 -0.02
C ARG A 156 -13.22 4.89 1.14
N LEU A 157 -14.17 5.82 1.13
CA LEU A 157 -14.56 6.64 2.26
C LEU A 157 -15.90 6.11 2.77
N LEU A 158 -15.97 5.88 4.07
CA LEU A 158 -17.17 5.48 4.79
C LEU A 158 -17.36 6.46 5.94
N ALA A 159 -18.55 7.06 6.07
CA ALA A 159 -18.81 8.01 7.15
C ALA A 159 -20.26 7.95 7.65
N ILE A 160 -20.46 8.43 8.87
CA ILE A 160 -21.76 8.56 9.55
C ILE A 160 -22.53 7.24 9.53
N HIS A 161 -22.09 6.27 10.33
CA HIS A 161 -22.69 4.94 10.45
C HIS A 161 -22.85 4.24 9.09
N MET A 162 -21.86 4.41 8.21
CA MET A 162 -21.87 3.86 6.85
C MET A 162 -22.98 4.43 5.94
N THR A 163 -23.55 5.60 6.27
CA THR A 163 -24.58 6.26 5.44
C THR A 163 -23.94 6.84 4.20
N TYR A 164 -22.81 7.52 4.36
CA TYR A 164 -22.05 8.09 3.26
C TYR A 164 -20.97 7.11 2.83
N ARG A 165 -21.01 6.74 1.53
CA ARG A 165 -20.08 5.80 0.94
C ARG A 165 -19.61 6.35 -0.40
N VAL A 166 -18.30 6.45 -0.53
CA VAL A 166 -17.66 6.88 -1.78
C VAL A 166 -16.53 5.92 -2.06
N SER A 167 -16.38 5.55 -3.32
CA SER A 167 -15.30 4.68 -3.77
C SER A 167 -14.59 5.27 -4.98
N SER A 168 -13.34 4.87 -5.13
CA SER A 168 -12.55 5.09 -6.32
C SER A 168 -11.63 3.89 -6.54
N HIS A 169 -11.00 3.85 -7.71
CA HIS A 169 -9.95 2.90 -8.04
C HIS A 169 -8.94 3.58 -8.97
N GLY A 170 -7.76 2.99 -9.11
CA GLY A 170 -6.74 3.52 -9.99
C GLY A 170 -5.50 2.64 -10.09
N ALA A 171 -4.63 3.00 -11.04
CA ALA A 171 -3.34 2.36 -11.26
C ALA A 171 -2.35 2.58 -10.12
N SER A 172 -2.50 3.68 -9.39
CA SER A 172 -1.67 4.09 -8.27
C SER A 172 -2.52 4.61 -7.11
N LEU A 173 -1.89 4.74 -5.93
CA LEU A 173 -2.53 5.33 -4.75
C LEU A 173 -2.84 6.82 -4.95
N LEU A 174 -1.99 7.53 -5.71
CA LEU A 174 -2.21 8.91 -6.10
C LEU A 174 -3.47 9.07 -6.96
N ASP A 175 -3.63 8.22 -7.98
CA ASP A 175 -4.79 8.29 -8.90
C ASP A 175 -6.08 7.99 -8.15
N ALA A 176 -6.10 6.87 -7.40
CA ALA A 176 -7.27 6.49 -6.62
C ALA A 176 -7.59 7.54 -5.54
N GLY A 177 -6.58 8.15 -4.91
CA GLY A 177 -6.75 9.20 -3.90
C GLY A 177 -7.35 10.48 -4.47
N ARG A 178 -6.87 10.92 -5.65
CA ARG A 178 -7.40 12.10 -6.36
C ARG A 178 -8.86 11.90 -6.75
N ASP A 179 -9.19 10.73 -7.28
CA ASP A 179 -10.55 10.41 -7.67
C ASP A 179 -11.47 10.24 -6.45
N LEU A 180 -10.99 9.64 -5.35
CA LEU A 180 -11.77 9.56 -4.11
C LEU A 180 -12.07 10.96 -3.58
N PHE A 181 -11.08 11.84 -3.54
CA PHE A 181 -11.25 13.22 -3.08
C PHE A 181 -12.28 13.98 -3.92
N ARG A 182 -12.22 13.85 -5.25
CA ARG A 182 -13.20 14.45 -6.17
C ARG A 182 -14.60 13.89 -5.93
N ASN A 183 -14.73 12.57 -5.80
CA ASN A 183 -16.00 11.89 -5.60
C ASN A 183 -16.61 12.19 -4.21
N ALA A 184 -15.78 12.50 -3.21
CA ALA A 184 -16.23 12.80 -1.86
C ALA A 184 -16.74 14.25 -1.69
N ALA A 185 -16.33 15.18 -2.56
CA ALA A 185 -16.76 16.58 -2.50
C ALA A 185 -18.29 16.80 -2.41
N PRO A 186 -19.15 16.22 -3.29
CA PRO A 186 -20.61 16.40 -3.19
C PRO A 186 -21.19 15.79 -1.91
N VAL A 187 -20.54 14.76 -1.37
CA VAL A 187 -20.95 14.10 -0.12
C VAL A 187 -20.67 14.99 1.08
N TYR A 188 -19.49 15.62 1.13
CA TYR A 188 -19.17 16.61 2.16
C TYR A 188 -20.17 17.76 2.14
N GLN A 189 -20.49 18.29 0.96
CA GLN A 189 -21.46 19.37 0.82
C GLN A 189 -22.84 18.96 1.35
N THR A 190 -23.33 17.78 0.93
CA THR A 190 -24.62 17.24 1.36
C THR A 190 -24.72 17.13 2.88
N TYR A 191 -23.66 16.62 3.52
CA TYR A 191 -23.62 16.50 4.97
C TYR A 191 -23.64 17.86 5.66
N LEU A 192 -22.82 18.82 5.19
CA LEU A 192 -22.79 20.18 5.74
C LEU A 192 -24.14 20.91 5.59
N GLU A 193 -24.87 20.65 4.51
CA GLU A 193 -26.22 21.18 4.31
C GLU A 193 -27.24 20.56 5.27
N SER A 194 -27.08 19.28 5.64
CA SER A 194 -27.96 18.61 6.61
C SER A 194 -27.80 19.10 8.06
N LEU A 195 -26.72 19.83 8.36
CA LEU A 195 -26.48 20.43 9.68
C LEU A 195 -27.12 21.82 9.85
N LYS A 196 -27.67 22.40 8.78
CA LYS A 196 -28.34 23.71 8.78
C LYS A 196 -29.83 23.56 9.06
#